data_AF-A0A1X9ZC48-F1
#
_entry.id   AF-A0A1X9ZC48-F1
#
_cell.length_a   1.000
_cell.length_b   1.000
_cell.length_c   1.000
_cell.angle_alpha   90.00
_cell.angle_beta   90.00
_cell.angle_gamma   90.00
#
_symmetry.space_group_name_H-M   'P 1'
#
loop_
_entity.id
_entity.type
_entity.pdbx_description
1 polymer ?
#
loop_
_entity_poly.entity_id
_entity_poly.type
_entity_poly.pdbx_seq_one_letter_code
_entity_poly.pdbx_strand_id
1 'polypeptide(L)'
;MRFGLKINPIKNFLFIGIALALVSSCKDSSTTTYRSFLSPMIGLNVPSGSEFDVKVQFGAEQKVDSVVYLINTLKVASKADTSAIKLKTAGLKLGNHLLTAKIFGAGKSEDLTSNINVLAAQAPVEYTYKVIKTLPHDTSSYVEGLEYHDGFFYESAGDYGHSSLRKVDPSTGKILQKTDLDKQYFGEGITVIGNKIIQLTYREKVGFVYDKASFKKLSEFSYTTGREGWGLAFDGEKVLNTDGSNTIFFLNKDTYQKIGSIDVFDHKGPIQNLNELEIIDGKIYANVYTTNEILIINPATGAVESKIDLSGLLPADYFKTDDAKANNVLNGIAYDKATKRLFVAGKKWPHIFQIELIKK
;
A
#
# COMPACT_ATOMS: atom_id res chain seq x y z
N MET A 1 -65.88 32.73 -28.38
CA MET A 1 -65.54 32.47 -29.81
C MET A 1 -64.69 31.22 -29.82
N ARG A 2 -65.12 29.97 -30.09
CA ARG A 2 -66.01 29.34 -31.08
C ARG A 2 -65.47 29.34 -32.53
N PHE A 3 -65.18 28.12 -33.00
CA PHE A 3 -64.98 27.59 -34.37
C PHE A 3 -63.66 27.94 -35.09
N GLY A 4 -62.93 27.02 -35.75
CA GLY A 4 -63.22 25.64 -36.17
C GLY A 4 -63.22 25.50 -37.70
N LEU A 5 -62.16 24.87 -38.24
CA LEU A 5 -62.04 24.06 -39.48
C LEU A 5 -62.47 24.66 -40.85
N LYS A 6 -61.61 24.49 -41.86
CA LYS A 6 -61.84 23.54 -42.97
C LYS A 6 -60.63 23.37 -43.90
N ILE A 7 -60.45 22.13 -44.33
CA ILE A 7 -59.40 21.61 -45.22
C ILE A 7 -60.05 21.19 -46.55
N ASN A 8 -59.23 21.27 -47.62
CA ASN A 8 -59.24 20.50 -48.89
C ASN A 8 -60.21 20.89 -50.02
N PRO A 9 -59.99 20.38 -51.27
CA PRO A 9 -58.83 19.65 -51.84
C PRO A 9 -58.42 20.11 -53.28
N ILE A 10 -57.45 19.40 -53.90
CA ILE A 10 -57.54 18.77 -55.26
C ILE A 10 -56.32 18.98 -56.21
N LYS A 11 -55.81 17.81 -56.66
CA LYS A 11 -55.20 17.38 -57.95
C LYS A 11 -53.68 17.43 -58.22
N ASN A 12 -53.18 16.20 -58.42
CA ASN A 12 -52.05 15.73 -59.22
C ASN A 12 -51.94 16.39 -60.61
N PHE A 13 -50.71 16.68 -61.06
CA PHE A 13 -50.01 16.00 -62.19
C PHE A 13 -48.67 16.70 -62.52
N LEU A 14 -47.75 15.95 -63.14
CA LEU A 14 -46.42 16.28 -63.75
C LEU A 14 -45.18 16.12 -62.86
N PHE A 15 -44.02 15.63 -63.30
CA PHE A 15 -43.57 14.85 -64.47
C PHE A 15 -42.10 14.47 -64.14
N ILE A 16 -41.72 13.22 -64.46
CA ILE A 16 -40.42 12.71 -64.96
C ILE A 16 -39.11 13.41 -64.54
N GLY A 17 -38.18 12.64 -63.97
CA GLY A 17 -36.75 12.97 -63.92
C GLY A 17 -35.91 11.88 -63.25
N ILE A 18 -35.43 10.91 -64.04
CA ILE A 18 -34.51 9.85 -63.61
C ILE A 18 -33.16 10.47 -63.23
N ALA A 19 -32.68 10.20 -62.00
CA ALA A 19 -31.27 10.36 -61.65
C ALA A 19 -30.77 9.02 -61.09
N LEU A 20 -30.08 8.25 -61.94
CA LEU A 20 -29.28 7.11 -61.52
C LEU A 20 -28.13 7.66 -60.66
N ALA A 21 -28.26 7.58 -59.34
CA ALA A 21 -27.15 7.76 -58.43
C ALA A 21 -26.32 6.46 -58.45
N LEU A 22 -25.22 6.47 -59.20
CA LEU A 22 -24.15 5.50 -59.05
C LEU A 22 -23.59 5.64 -57.63
N VAL A 23 -23.93 4.69 -56.76
CA VAL A 23 -23.33 4.57 -55.43
C VAL A 23 -21.90 4.07 -55.64
N SER A 24 -20.95 4.99 -55.77
CA SER A 24 -19.53 4.66 -55.65
C SER A 24 -19.27 4.29 -54.18
N SER A 25 -19.30 3.00 -53.89
CA SER A 25 -18.80 2.46 -52.63
C SER A 25 -17.27 2.56 -52.67
N CYS A 26 -16.72 3.66 -52.17
CA CYS A 26 -15.32 3.69 -51.78
C CYS A 26 -15.13 2.70 -50.62
N LYS A 27 -14.68 1.48 -50.93
CA LYS A 27 -14.02 0.62 -49.96
C LYS A 27 -12.62 1.18 -49.71
N ASP A 28 -12.53 2.26 -48.95
CA ASP A 28 -11.27 2.60 -48.30
C ASP A 28 -11.09 1.64 -47.12
N SER A 29 -10.62 0.43 -47.41
CA SER A 29 -9.99 -0.41 -46.39
C SER A 29 -8.66 0.24 -46.04
N SER A 30 -8.69 1.25 -45.16
CA SER A 30 -7.47 1.77 -44.56
C SER A 30 -6.72 0.59 -43.93
N THR A 31 -5.57 0.24 -44.50
CA THR A 31 -4.69 -0.78 -43.95
C THR A 31 -4.40 -0.37 -42.51
N THR A 32 -4.84 -1.16 -41.53
CA THR A 32 -4.63 -0.83 -40.12
C THR A 32 -3.13 -0.81 -39.86
N THR A 33 -2.57 0.35 -39.59
CA THR A 33 -1.13 0.55 -39.29
C THR A 33 -0.85 0.70 -37.81
N TYR A 34 -1.89 0.83 -36.98
CA TYR A 34 -1.75 1.03 -35.55
C TYR A 34 -1.35 -0.25 -34.82
N ARG A 35 -0.51 -0.08 -33.78
CA ARG A 35 0.13 -1.16 -33.01
C ARG A 35 -0.13 -0.92 -31.53
N SER A 36 -0.77 -1.87 -30.85
CA SER A 36 -1.10 -1.73 -29.43
C SER A 36 -1.45 -3.05 -28.75
N PHE A 37 -1.53 -3.00 -27.42
CA PHE A 37 -2.37 -3.94 -26.69
C PHE A 37 -3.85 -3.57 -26.88
N LEU A 38 -4.66 -4.54 -27.30
CA LEU A 38 -6.12 -4.48 -27.22
C LEU A 38 -6.61 -4.98 -25.85
N SER A 39 -5.87 -5.92 -25.25
CA SER A 39 -6.03 -6.37 -23.87
C SER A 39 -4.65 -6.81 -23.35
N PRO A 40 -4.32 -6.54 -22.07
CA PRO A 40 -5.10 -5.79 -21.11
C PRO A 40 -5.09 -4.29 -21.41
N MET A 41 -6.15 -3.60 -20.96
CA MET A 41 -6.06 -2.15 -20.78
C MET A 41 -4.95 -1.82 -19.78
N ILE A 42 -4.25 -0.71 -19.99
CA ILE A 42 -3.20 -0.22 -19.09
C ILE A 42 -3.75 -0.14 -17.66
N GLY A 43 -3.06 -0.77 -16.71
CA GLY A 43 -3.48 -0.78 -15.31
C GLY A 43 -4.60 -1.76 -14.97
N LEU A 44 -4.87 -2.76 -15.81
CA LEU A 44 -5.85 -3.80 -15.49
C LEU A 44 -5.52 -4.46 -14.14
N ASN A 45 -6.49 -4.42 -13.23
CA ASN A 45 -6.40 -5.13 -11.96
C ASN A 45 -6.75 -6.60 -12.17
N VAL A 46 -5.88 -7.50 -11.72
CA VAL A 46 -6.04 -8.94 -11.83
C VAL A 46 -5.77 -9.59 -10.47
N PRO A 47 -6.70 -10.38 -9.90
CA PRO A 47 -6.42 -11.08 -8.64
C PRO A 47 -5.23 -12.04 -8.77
N SER A 48 -4.45 -12.19 -7.71
CA SER A 48 -3.38 -13.18 -7.65
C SER A 48 -3.92 -14.60 -7.81
N GLY A 49 -3.22 -15.42 -8.60
CA GLY A 49 -3.63 -16.79 -8.93
C GLY A 49 -4.62 -16.91 -10.10
N SER A 50 -5.14 -15.81 -10.64
CA SER A 50 -6.08 -15.78 -11.76
C SER A 50 -5.39 -15.74 -13.13
N GLU A 51 -6.21 -15.80 -14.18
CA GLU A 51 -5.80 -15.60 -15.57
C GLU A 51 -6.34 -14.28 -16.12
N PHE A 52 -5.66 -13.71 -17.12
CA PHE A 52 -6.12 -12.54 -17.87
C PHE A 52 -5.82 -12.68 -19.36
N ASP A 53 -6.68 -12.04 -20.18
CA ASP A 53 -6.55 -12.08 -21.63
C ASP A 53 -5.51 -11.07 -22.14
N VAL A 54 -4.66 -11.53 -23.04
CA VAL A 54 -3.69 -10.72 -23.76
C VAL A 54 -3.96 -10.81 -25.25
N LYS A 55 -4.16 -9.67 -25.88
CA LYS A 55 -4.31 -9.55 -27.33
C LYS A 55 -3.61 -8.29 -27.79
N VAL A 56 -2.79 -8.43 -28.83
CA VAL A 56 -2.11 -7.31 -29.47
C VAL A 56 -2.68 -7.10 -30.86
N GLN A 57 -2.83 -5.84 -31.25
CA GLN A 57 -3.03 -5.44 -32.63
C GLN A 57 -1.65 -5.10 -33.20
N PHE A 58 -1.33 -5.68 -34.35
CA PHE A 58 -0.17 -5.32 -35.13
C PHE A 58 -0.61 -4.99 -36.53
N GLY A 59 0.01 -3.97 -37.13
CA GLY A 59 -0.43 -3.44 -38.40
C GLY A 59 -0.36 -4.49 -39.52
N ALA A 60 -1.31 -4.44 -40.45
CA ALA A 60 -1.45 -5.43 -41.52
C ALA A 60 -0.39 -5.28 -42.64
N GLU A 61 0.41 -4.22 -42.59
CA GLU A 61 1.49 -3.94 -43.54
C GLU A 61 2.67 -4.92 -43.45
N GLN A 62 2.79 -5.67 -42.35
CA GLN A 62 3.87 -6.61 -42.12
C GLN A 62 3.34 -7.94 -41.58
N LYS A 63 3.85 -9.04 -42.13
CA LYS A 63 3.59 -10.37 -41.59
C LYS A 63 4.33 -10.53 -40.26
N VAL A 64 3.59 -10.91 -39.23
CA VAL A 64 4.16 -11.31 -37.93
C VAL A 64 4.65 -12.76 -38.04
N ASP A 65 5.89 -12.99 -37.63
CA ASP A 65 6.51 -14.32 -37.56
C ASP A 65 6.31 -14.94 -36.17
N SER A 66 6.45 -14.12 -35.11
CA SER A 66 6.18 -14.56 -33.74
C SER A 66 5.99 -13.38 -32.78
N VAL A 67 5.37 -13.67 -31.64
CA VAL A 67 5.28 -12.76 -30.49
C VAL A 67 5.81 -13.48 -29.26
N VAL A 68 6.69 -12.82 -28.51
CA VAL A 68 7.18 -13.27 -27.20
C VAL A 68 6.59 -12.36 -26.14
N TYR A 69 5.89 -12.95 -25.16
CA TYR A 69 5.30 -12.21 -24.06
C TYR A 69 6.18 -12.32 -22.83
N LEU A 70 6.48 -11.18 -22.22
CA LEU A 70 7.23 -11.07 -20.98
C LEU A 70 6.40 -10.37 -19.91
N ILE A 71 6.48 -10.88 -18.68
CA ILE A 71 6.03 -10.14 -17.49
C ILE A 71 7.28 -9.69 -16.75
N ASN A 72 7.40 -8.38 -16.57
CA ASN A 72 8.63 -7.69 -16.22
C ASN A 72 9.73 -8.02 -17.23
N THR A 73 10.62 -8.95 -16.88
CA THR A 73 11.73 -9.41 -17.74
C THR A 73 11.66 -10.89 -18.05
N LEU A 74 10.70 -11.62 -17.48
CA LEU A 74 10.60 -13.07 -17.60
C LEU A 74 9.68 -13.43 -18.76
N LYS A 75 10.19 -14.25 -19.69
CA LYS A 75 9.37 -14.84 -20.76
C LYS A 75 8.31 -15.75 -20.13
N VAL A 76 7.04 -15.47 -20.42
CA VAL A 76 5.89 -16.26 -19.92
C VAL A 76 5.18 -17.03 -21.02
N ALA A 77 5.25 -16.57 -22.27
CA ALA A 77 4.64 -17.25 -23.41
C ALA A 77 5.30 -16.84 -24.74
N SER A 78 4.99 -17.59 -25.79
CA SER A 78 5.27 -17.16 -27.17
C SER A 78 4.21 -17.74 -28.13
N LYS A 79 3.97 -17.05 -29.24
CA LYS A 79 3.02 -17.44 -30.28
C LYS A 79 3.57 -17.13 -31.67
N ALA A 80 3.07 -17.82 -32.69
CA ALA A 80 3.45 -17.57 -34.09
C ALA A 80 2.63 -16.44 -34.74
N ASP A 81 1.65 -15.87 -34.03
CA ASP A 81 0.76 -14.81 -34.51
C ASP A 81 0.33 -13.89 -33.36
N THR A 82 -0.54 -12.94 -33.66
CA THR A 82 -1.09 -11.94 -32.71
C THR A 82 -2.43 -12.35 -32.10
N SER A 83 -2.89 -13.58 -32.32
CA SER A 83 -4.17 -14.02 -31.78
C SER A 83 -4.11 -14.14 -30.25
N ALA A 84 -5.26 -13.95 -29.59
CA ALA A 84 -5.31 -13.81 -28.13
C ALA A 84 -4.73 -15.02 -27.37
N ILE A 85 -4.15 -14.76 -26.19
CA ILE A 85 -3.69 -15.77 -25.24
C ILE A 85 -4.18 -15.42 -23.82
N LYS A 86 -4.14 -16.41 -22.92
CA LYS A 86 -4.31 -16.18 -21.49
C LYS A 86 -2.96 -16.29 -20.79
N LEU A 87 -2.68 -15.35 -19.90
CA LEU A 87 -1.52 -15.38 -19.00
C LEU A 87 -2.00 -15.52 -17.55
N LYS A 88 -1.15 -16.13 -16.70
CA LYS A 88 -1.44 -16.41 -15.28
C LYS A 88 -0.72 -15.43 -14.37
N THR A 89 -1.35 -15.06 -13.25
CA THR A 89 -0.73 -14.27 -12.17
C THR A 89 -0.17 -15.14 -11.04
N ALA A 90 -0.37 -16.46 -11.09
CA ALA A 90 0.20 -17.38 -10.10
C ALA A 90 1.73 -17.26 -10.04
N GLY A 91 2.27 -17.05 -8.84
CA GLY A 91 3.71 -16.86 -8.61
C GLY A 91 4.22 -15.44 -8.84
N LEU A 92 3.39 -14.52 -9.33
CA LEU A 92 3.71 -13.09 -9.35
C LEU A 92 3.53 -12.50 -7.95
N LYS A 93 4.36 -11.50 -7.62
CA LYS A 93 4.15 -10.66 -6.44
C LYS A 93 2.88 -9.82 -6.61
N LEU A 94 2.38 -9.25 -5.53
CA LEU A 94 1.35 -8.22 -5.62
C LEU A 94 1.98 -6.93 -6.17
N GLY A 95 1.15 -6.10 -6.82
CA GLY A 95 1.57 -4.81 -7.34
C GLY A 95 1.69 -4.74 -8.85
N ASN A 96 2.40 -3.73 -9.33
CA ASN A 96 2.49 -3.42 -10.75
C ASN A 96 3.43 -4.39 -11.46
N HIS A 97 2.98 -4.89 -12.62
CA HIS A 97 3.79 -5.74 -13.49
C HIS A 97 3.77 -5.21 -14.91
N LEU A 98 4.95 -4.93 -15.44
CA LEU A 98 5.13 -4.54 -16.85
C LEU A 98 4.82 -5.75 -17.74
N LEU A 99 4.00 -5.55 -18.76
CA LEU A 99 3.74 -6.54 -19.78
C LEU A 99 4.38 -6.07 -21.08
N THR A 100 5.27 -6.90 -21.64
CA THR A 100 5.91 -6.62 -22.92
C THR A 100 5.52 -7.69 -23.94
N ALA A 101 5.04 -7.26 -25.10
CA ALA A 101 4.90 -8.11 -26.27
C ALA A 101 5.99 -7.73 -27.27
N LYS A 102 7.00 -8.59 -27.38
CA LYS A 102 8.07 -8.46 -28.37
C LYS A 102 7.65 -9.17 -29.65
N ILE A 103 7.36 -8.40 -30.68
CA ILE A 103 6.77 -8.85 -31.94
C ILE A 103 7.88 -8.91 -32.99
N PHE A 104 8.04 -10.06 -33.64
CA PHE A 104 9.03 -10.30 -34.69
C PHE A 104 8.35 -10.38 -36.05
N GLY A 105 8.94 -9.74 -37.06
CA GLY A 105 8.47 -9.79 -38.44
C GLY A 105 9.47 -9.15 -39.39
N ALA A 106 9.63 -9.71 -40.59
CA ALA A 106 10.51 -9.20 -41.64
C ALA A 106 11.96 -8.95 -41.18
N GLY A 107 12.49 -9.82 -40.33
CA GLY A 107 13.85 -9.72 -39.78
C GLY A 107 14.06 -8.60 -38.74
N LYS A 108 12.99 -7.96 -38.27
CA LYS A 108 13.00 -6.93 -37.23
C LYS A 108 12.17 -7.37 -36.03
N SER A 109 12.36 -6.67 -34.91
CA SER A 109 11.51 -6.81 -33.73
C SER A 109 11.07 -5.46 -33.19
N GLU A 110 9.85 -5.39 -32.68
CA GLU A 110 9.29 -4.23 -32.01
C GLU A 110 8.62 -4.62 -30.70
N ASP A 111 8.74 -3.76 -29.70
CA ASP A 111 8.18 -3.99 -28.38
C ASP A 111 6.94 -3.13 -28.18
N LEU A 112 5.83 -3.76 -27.84
CA LEU A 112 4.68 -3.09 -27.26
C LEU A 112 4.71 -3.29 -25.75
N THR A 113 4.32 -2.25 -25.00
CA THR A 113 4.23 -2.32 -23.55
C THR A 113 2.83 -1.96 -23.05
N SER A 114 2.43 -2.60 -21.96
CA SER A 114 1.26 -2.30 -21.13
C SER A 114 1.62 -2.73 -19.71
N ASN A 115 0.67 -2.70 -18.78
CA ASN A 115 0.87 -3.24 -17.44
C ASN A 115 -0.43 -3.78 -16.87
N ILE A 116 -0.27 -4.67 -15.89
CA ILE A 116 -1.34 -5.11 -14.99
C ILE A 116 -0.97 -4.74 -13.56
N ASN A 117 -1.95 -4.72 -12.66
CA ASN A 117 -1.72 -4.71 -11.23
C ASN A 117 -2.26 -6.02 -10.65
N VAL A 118 -1.39 -6.79 -10.00
CA VAL A 118 -1.78 -8.01 -9.32
C VAL A 118 -2.29 -7.66 -7.92
N LEU A 119 -3.55 -7.95 -7.66
CA LEU A 119 -4.23 -7.66 -6.38
C LEU A 119 -4.27 -8.89 -5.46
N ALA A 120 -4.57 -8.69 -4.18
CA ALA A 120 -4.85 -9.81 -3.29
C ALA A 120 -6.07 -10.59 -3.80
N ALA A 121 -6.03 -11.92 -3.70
CA ALA A 121 -7.08 -12.79 -4.24
C ALA A 121 -8.39 -12.70 -3.46
N GLN A 122 -8.32 -12.34 -2.18
CA GLN A 122 -9.46 -12.35 -1.26
C GLN A 122 -9.62 -10.99 -0.59
N ALA A 123 -10.86 -10.67 -0.24
CA ALA A 123 -11.15 -9.52 0.60
C ALA A 123 -10.64 -9.76 2.04
N PRO A 124 -10.14 -8.70 2.72
CA PRO A 124 -9.76 -8.79 4.13
C PRO A 124 -10.94 -9.20 5.00
N VAL A 125 -10.66 -9.96 6.06
CA VAL A 125 -11.62 -10.18 7.15
C VAL A 125 -11.69 -8.93 8.02
N GLU A 126 -12.90 -8.48 8.32
CA GLU A 126 -13.11 -7.29 9.15
C GLU A 126 -13.21 -7.67 10.63
N TYR A 127 -12.46 -6.95 11.46
CA TYR A 127 -12.47 -7.02 12.91
C TYR A 127 -12.85 -5.67 13.51
N THR A 128 -13.45 -5.72 14.68
CA THR A 128 -13.51 -4.62 15.64
C THR A 128 -12.79 -5.05 16.92
N TYR A 129 -13.00 -4.35 18.03
CA TYR A 129 -12.28 -4.55 19.26
C TYR A 129 -13.19 -4.59 20.48
N LYS A 130 -12.65 -5.19 21.55
CA LYS A 130 -13.14 -5.04 22.92
C LYS A 130 -11.99 -4.48 23.77
N VAL A 131 -12.24 -3.40 24.50
CA VAL A 131 -11.27 -2.87 25.46
C VAL A 131 -11.24 -3.78 26.69
N ILE A 132 -10.05 -4.27 27.03
CA ILE A 132 -9.81 -5.10 28.21
C ILE A 132 -9.27 -4.26 29.36
N LYS A 133 -8.37 -3.32 29.06
CA LYS A 133 -7.79 -2.42 30.05
C LYS A 133 -7.42 -1.09 29.42
N THR A 134 -7.63 -0.02 30.17
CA THR A 134 -7.13 1.32 29.84
C THR A 134 -5.94 1.61 30.73
N LEU A 135 -4.80 1.92 30.12
CA LEU A 135 -3.55 2.26 30.79
C LEU A 135 -3.26 3.77 30.60
N PRO A 136 -2.65 4.45 31.58
CA PRO A 136 -2.27 5.85 31.42
C PRO A 136 -1.18 6.01 30.35
N HIS A 137 -1.26 7.09 29.57
CA HIS A 137 -0.28 7.49 28.58
C HIS A 137 0.04 8.98 28.73
N ASP A 138 1.29 9.34 28.47
CA ASP A 138 1.76 10.73 28.56
C ASP A 138 1.22 11.53 27.37
N THR A 139 0.35 12.50 27.63
CA THR A 139 -0.27 13.34 26.59
C THR A 139 0.71 14.31 25.93
N SER A 140 1.93 14.47 26.47
CA SER A 140 3.01 15.18 25.77
C SER A 140 3.67 14.31 24.69
N SER A 141 3.46 12.99 24.71
CA SER A 141 4.04 12.06 23.75
C SER A 141 3.29 12.08 22.42
N TYR A 142 3.96 12.50 21.37
CA TYR A 142 3.50 12.28 20.00
C TYR A 142 4.12 10.95 19.53
N VAL A 143 3.49 9.83 19.90
CA VAL A 143 4.05 8.49 19.70
C VAL A 143 4.23 8.15 18.22
N GLU A 144 5.46 7.78 17.86
CA GLU A 144 5.84 7.36 16.49
C GLU A 144 6.38 5.92 16.42
N GLY A 145 6.62 5.30 17.57
CA GLY A 145 6.94 3.88 17.66
C GLY A 145 6.66 3.38 19.07
N LEU A 146 6.06 2.21 19.21
CA LEU A 146 5.71 1.62 20.49
C LEU A 146 6.03 0.12 20.45
N GLU A 147 6.81 -0.38 21.40
CA GLU A 147 7.10 -1.82 21.48
C GLU A 147 6.97 -2.30 22.93
N TYR A 148 6.41 -3.49 23.14
CA TYR A 148 6.38 -4.12 24.47
C TYR A 148 7.51 -5.13 24.60
N HIS A 149 8.41 -4.91 25.57
CA HIS A 149 9.54 -5.80 25.77
C HIS A 149 9.93 -5.88 27.26
N ASP A 150 10.18 -7.11 27.76
CA ASP A 150 10.58 -7.40 29.15
C ASP A 150 9.73 -6.72 30.24
N GLY A 151 8.41 -6.60 30.03
CA GLY A 151 7.52 -6.01 31.03
C GLY A 151 7.25 -4.51 30.87
N PHE A 152 7.92 -3.84 29.94
CA PHE A 152 7.87 -2.39 29.76
C PHE A 152 7.42 -2.00 28.35
N PHE A 153 6.90 -0.79 28.21
CA PHE A 153 6.82 -0.15 26.90
C PHE A 153 8.14 0.56 26.61
N TYR A 154 8.63 0.38 25.39
CA TYR A 154 9.63 1.22 24.77
C TYR A 154 8.91 2.10 23.77
N GLU A 155 9.16 3.40 23.80
CA GLU A 155 8.39 4.37 23.03
C GLU A 155 9.30 5.42 22.40
N SER A 156 9.05 5.72 21.13
CA SER A 156 9.56 6.89 20.43
C SER A 156 8.50 7.97 20.44
N ALA A 157 8.84 9.14 20.97
CA ALA A 157 8.01 10.33 20.90
C ALA A 157 8.66 11.32 19.92
N GLY A 158 7.96 11.67 18.84
CA GLY A 158 8.44 12.52 17.75
C GLY A 158 7.93 13.96 17.85
N ASP A 159 8.84 14.90 18.04
CA ASP A 159 8.56 16.35 17.96
C ASP A 159 9.88 17.10 17.78
N TYR A 160 9.97 18.06 16.86
CA TYR A 160 11.22 18.79 16.65
C TYR A 160 11.60 19.55 17.92
N GLY A 161 12.83 19.40 18.38
CA GLY A 161 13.30 19.98 19.65
C GLY A 161 12.92 19.19 20.91
N HIS A 162 12.01 18.21 20.81
CA HIS A 162 11.48 17.47 21.96
C HIS A 162 11.43 15.94 21.75
N SER A 163 11.97 15.45 20.63
CA SER A 163 11.99 14.03 20.30
C SER A 163 12.78 13.22 21.32
N SER A 164 12.30 12.02 21.66
CA SER A 164 12.94 11.18 22.66
C SER A 164 12.65 9.70 22.50
N LEU A 165 13.58 8.87 22.99
CA LEU A 165 13.37 7.46 23.26
C LEU A 165 13.08 7.27 24.75
N ARG A 166 12.06 6.49 25.08
CA ARG A 166 11.50 6.34 26.43
C ARG A 166 11.34 4.86 26.80
N LYS A 167 11.58 4.54 28.08
CA LYS A 167 11.14 3.30 28.72
C LYS A 167 10.05 3.66 29.72
N VAL A 168 8.89 3.04 29.60
CA VAL A 168 7.68 3.42 30.33
C VAL A 168 7.13 2.23 31.10
N ASP A 169 6.73 2.46 32.35
CA ASP A 169 5.99 1.50 33.17
C ASP A 169 4.54 1.40 32.66
N PRO A 170 4.08 0.22 32.19
CA PRO A 170 2.74 0.09 31.61
C PRO A 170 1.60 0.36 32.59
N SER A 171 1.82 0.13 33.89
CA SER A 171 0.76 0.23 34.90
C SER A 171 0.49 1.68 35.33
N THR A 172 1.53 2.50 35.31
CA THR A 172 1.51 3.89 35.81
C THR A 172 1.71 4.94 34.73
N GLY A 173 2.21 4.56 33.54
CA GLY A 173 2.55 5.49 32.46
C GLY A 173 3.78 6.33 32.78
N LYS A 174 4.50 6.03 33.87
CA LYS A 174 5.69 6.77 34.28
C LYS A 174 6.86 6.42 33.37
N ILE A 175 7.54 7.45 32.89
CA ILE A 175 8.82 7.33 32.19
C ILE A 175 9.89 6.93 33.22
N LEU A 176 10.43 5.73 33.07
CA LEU A 176 11.48 5.17 33.94
C LEU A 176 12.88 5.55 33.44
N GLN A 177 13.02 5.75 32.13
CA GLN A 177 14.26 6.12 31.47
C GLN A 177 13.96 6.88 30.18
N LYS A 178 14.78 7.87 29.86
CA LYS A 178 14.61 8.74 28.69
C LYS A 178 15.97 9.15 28.14
N THR A 179 16.10 9.19 26.83
CA THR A 179 17.15 9.97 26.16
C THR A 179 16.51 10.87 25.12
N ASP A 180 16.95 12.12 25.09
CA ASP A 180 16.49 13.10 24.10
C ASP A 180 17.33 12.96 22.83
N LEU A 181 16.70 13.23 21.68
CA LEU A 181 17.38 13.39 20.40
C LEU A 181 17.83 14.85 20.27
N ASP A 182 18.86 15.11 19.46
CA ASP A 182 19.23 16.49 19.14
C ASP A 182 18.06 17.21 18.46
N LYS A 183 17.93 18.51 18.71
CA LYS A 183 16.75 19.30 18.36
C LYS A 183 16.35 19.30 16.89
N GLN A 184 17.30 19.00 16.00
CA GLN A 184 17.10 18.95 14.57
C GLN A 184 16.38 17.69 14.09
N TYR A 185 16.28 16.66 14.94
CA TYR A 185 15.68 15.38 14.57
C TYR A 185 14.25 15.27 15.06
N PHE A 186 13.40 14.73 14.19
CA PHE A 186 12.07 14.24 14.54
C PHE A 186 12.15 12.71 14.64
N GLY A 187 12.02 12.16 15.84
CA GLY A 187 12.11 10.73 16.10
C GLY A 187 10.88 9.97 15.61
N GLU A 188 11.09 8.82 14.98
CA GLU A 188 10.05 8.00 14.34
C GLU A 188 10.06 6.57 14.91
N GLY A 189 9.66 5.56 14.14
CA GLY A 189 9.57 4.18 14.58
C GLY A 189 10.84 3.66 15.26
N ILE A 190 10.64 2.80 16.27
CA ILE A 190 11.69 2.07 16.97
C ILE A 190 11.48 0.58 16.85
N THR A 191 12.55 -0.21 17.01
CA THR A 191 12.38 -1.61 17.39
C THR A 191 13.55 -2.14 18.22
N VAL A 192 13.29 -3.14 19.07
CA VAL A 192 14.28 -3.84 19.88
C VAL A 192 14.93 -4.98 19.09
N ILE A 193 16.27 -5.03 19.10
CA ILE A 193 17.06 -6.10 18.51
C ILE A 193 18.06 -6.61 19.55
N GLY A 194 17.66 -7.62 20.31
CA GLY A 194 18.45 -8.14 21.43
C GLY A 194 18.72 -7.06 22.47
N ASN A 195 20.00 -6.67 22.64
CA ASN A 195 20.41 -5.63 23.60
C ASN A 195 20.45 -4.22 23.00
N LYS A 196 19.95 -4.04 21.76
CA LYS A 196 19.92 -2.75 21.08
C LYS A 196 18.49 -2.28 20.85
N ILE A 197 18.32 -0.97 20.76
CA ILE A 197 17.14 -0.34 20.17
C ILE A 197 17.62 0.43 18.95
N ILE A 198 16.92 0.29 17.84
CA ILE A 198 17.10 1.19 16.70
C ILE A 198 15.93 2.16 16.62
N GLN A 199 16.19 3.38 16.17
CA GLN A 199 15.19 4.44 15.99
C GLN A 199 15.42 5.15 14.67
N LEU A 200 14.36 5.36 13.89
CA LEU A 200 14.43 6.20 12.69
C LEU A 200 14.18 7.66 13.02
N THR A 201 14.52 8.50 12.05
CA THR A 201 14.07 9.89 11.98
C THR A 201 13.21 10.11 10.75
N TYR A 202 12.34 11.11 10.80
CA TYR A 202 11.35 11.37 9.76
C TYR A 202 11.98 11.70 8.41
N ARG A 203 12.61 12.86 8.27
CA ARG A 203 13.10 13.37 6.98
C ARG A 203 14.61 13.44 6.91
N GLU A 204 15.29 13.26 8.03
CA GLU A 204 16.71 13.56 8.19
C GLU A 204 17.63 12.48 7.63
N LYS A 205 17.08 11.37 7.14
CA LYS A 205 17.83 10.27 6.50
C LYS A 205 18.91 9.67 7.40
N VAL A 206 18.66 9.66 8.70
CA VAL A 206 19.52 9.03 9.70
C VAL A 206 18.69 8.06 10.56
N GLY A 207 19.33 7.03 11.07
CA GLY A 207 18.81 6.23 12.15
C GLY A 207 19.84 6.08 13.26
N PHE A 208 19.36 5.88 14.48
CA PHE A 208 20.19 5.76 15.66
C PHE A 208 20.14 4.34 16.21
N VAL A 209 21.25 3.91 16.80
CA VAL A 209 21.35 2.65 17.54
C VAL A 209 21.70 2.98 18.98
N TYR A 210 20.91 2.49 19.91
CA TYR A 210 21.08 2.68 21.34
C TYR A 210 21.36 1.35 22.03
N ASP A 211 22.13 1.40 23.11
CA ASP A 211 22.16 0.31 24.08
C ASP A 211 20.83 0.30 24.84
N LYS A 212 20.13 -0.84 24.85
CA LYS A 212 18.77 -0.97 25.41
C LYS A 212 18.72 -0.74 26.93
N ALA A 213 19.80 -1.06 27.64
CA ALA A 213 19.84 -0.95 29.09
C ALA A 213 20.11 0.49 29.55
N SER A 214 21.04 1.18 28.89
CA SER A 214 21.50 2.52 29.28
C SER A 214 20.91 3.66 28.46
N PHE A 215 20.31 3.37 27.31
CA PHE A 215 19.90 4.36 26.28
C PHE A 215 21.06 5.20 25.74
N LYS A 216 22.30 4.78 25.97
CA LYS A 216 23.46 5.42 25.35
C LYS A 216 23.43 5.16 23.85
N LYS A 217 23.49 6.23 23.04
CA LYS A 217 23.70 6.13 21.60
C LYS A 217 25.03 5.43 21.32
N LEU A 218 24.97 4.29 20.64
CA LEU A 218 26.11 3.46 20.25
C LEU A 218 26.66 3.87 18.89
N SER A 219 25.76 4.12 17.94
CA SER A 219 26.11 4.50 16.57
C SER A 219 24.93 5.15 15.86
N GLU A 220 25.21 5.66 14.66
CA GLU A 220 24.22 6.16 13.71
C GLU A 220 24.41 5.43 12.38
N PHE A 221 23.36 5.37 11.57
CA PHE A 221 23.42 4.84 10.21
C PHE A 221 22.69 5.76 9.24
N SER A 222 23.17 5.83 8.00
CA SER A 222 22.44 6.54 6.95
C SER A 222 21.24 5.72 6.50
N TYR A 223 20.07 6.35 6.51
CA TYR A 223 18.82 5.75 6.05
C TYR A 223 18.53 6.18 4.60
N THR A 224 18.81 5.29 3.66
CA THR A 224 18.62 5.51 2.22
C THR A 224 17.56 4.59 1.60
N THR A 225 16.78 3.89 2.43
CA THR A 225 15.84 2.85 1.97
C THR A 225 14.55 3.42 1.39
N GLY A 226 13.88 4.29 2.15
CA GLY A 226 12.59 4.88 1.79
C GLY A 226 12.66 6.40 1.64
N ARG A 227 11.53 7.01 1.27
CA ARG A 227 11.39 8.47 1.09
C ARG A 227 11.43 9.23 2.42
N GLU A 228 11.01 8.60 3.49
CA GLU A 228 11.04 9.05 4.89
C GLU A 228 11.22 7.81 5.78
N GLY A 229 11.53 7.99 7.06
CA GLY A 229 11.54 6.90 8.05
C GLY A 229 10.30 6.99 8.91
N TRP A 230 9.40 6.00 8.86
CA TRP A 230 8.19 5.95 9.68
C TRP A 230 8.32 4.75 10.64
N GLY A 231 7.42 3.77 10.58
CA GLY A 231 7.40 2.60 11.46
C GLY A 231 8.60 1.65 11.30
N LEU A 232 8.88 0.94 12.39
CA LEU A 232 9.85 -0.15 12.48
C LEU A 232 9.26 -1.33 13.25
N ALA A 233 9.65 -2.55 12.88
CA ALA A 233 9.43 -3.74 13.71
C ALA A 233 10.50 -4.80 13.41
N PHE A 234 10.88 -5.63 14.38
CA PHE A 234 11.83 -6.72 14.18
C PHE A 234 11.12 -8.08 14.19
N ASP A 235 11.24 -8.85 13.11
CA ASP A 235 10.55 -10.14 13.00
C ASP A 235 11.34 -11.34 13.58
N GLY A 236 12.50 -11.07 14.18
CA GLY A 236 13.44 -12.08 14.67
C GLY A 236 14.60 -12.38 13.71
N GLU A 237 14.49 -12.00 12.44
CA GLU A 237 15.53 -12.21 11.41
C GLU A 237 15.96 -10.90 10.75
N LYS A 238 15.00 -10.05 10.41
CA LYS A 238 15.15 -8.79 9.67
C LYS A 238 14.29 -7.71 10.28
N VAL A 239 14.67 -6.47 10.02
CA VAL A 239 13.92 -5.29 10.45
C VAL A 239 12.98 -4.89 9.32
N LEU A 240 11.72 -4.67 9.63
CA LEU A 240 10.72 -4.12 8.74
C LEU A 240 10.66 -2.61 8.91
N ASN A 241 10.39 -1.91 7.82
CA ASN A 241 10.32 -0.45 7.81
C ASN A 241 9.25 0.06 6.84
N THR A 242 8.53 1.12 7.23
CA THR A 242 7.60 1.89 6.38
C THR A 242 8.11 3.31 6.14
N ASP A 243 7.57 3.95 5.09
CA ASP A 243 7.86 5.34 4.71
C ASP A 243 6.59 6.11 4.27
N GLY A 244 5.42 5.66 4.73
CA GLY A 244 4.12 6.18 4.29
C GLY A 244 3.69 5.77 2.87
N SER A 245 4.51 5.04 2.10
CA SER A 245 4.02 4.36 0.90
C SER A 245 3.23 3.09 1.24
N ASN A 246 2.79 2.37 0.21
CA ASN A 246 2.29 1.00 0.33
C ASN A 246 3.40 -0.06 0.40
N THR A 247 4.67 0.32 0.57
CA THR A 247 5.79 -0.62 0.60
C THR A 247 6.25 -0.85 2.03
N ILE A 248 6.47 -2.11 2.39
CA ILE A 248 7.22 -2.48 3.59
C ILE A 248 8.60 -2.94 3.13
N PHE A 249 9.62 -2.24 3.57
CA PHE A 249 11.01 -2.56 3.29
C PHE A 249 11.56 -3.55 4.32
N PHE A 250 12.50 -4.37 3.89
CA PHE A 250 13.24 -5.27 4.75
C PHE A 250 14.68 -4.80 4.84
N LEU A 251 15.16 -4.61 6.06
CA LEU A 251 16.52 -4.20 6.38
C LEU A 251 17.25 -5.36 7.05
N ASN A 252 18.53 -5.50 6.74
CA ASN A 252 19.42 -6.39 7.48
C ASN A 252 19.52 -5.92 8.95
N LYS A 253 19.38 -6.84 9.91
CA LYS A 253 19.36 -6.50 11.34
C LYS A 253 20.68 -5.93 11.89
N ASP A 254 21.80 -6.17 11.21
CA ASP A 254 23.14 -5.77 11.65
C ASP A 254 23.65 -4.54 10.89
N THR A 255 23.35 -4.43 9.59
CA THR A 255 23.82 -3.32 8.75
C THR A 255 22.76 -2.26 8.47
N TYR A 256 21.49 -2.56 8.73
CA TYR A 256 20.31 -1.71 8.48
C TYR A 256 20.12 -1.33 7.00
N GLN A 257 20.83 -1.98 6.09
CA GLN A 257 20.70 -1.79 4.65
C GLN A 257 19.52 -2.60 4.10
N LYS A 258 18.85 -2.06 3.08
CA LYS A 258 17.75 -2.73 2.39
C LYS A 258 18.20 -4.06 1.78
N ILE A 259 17.50 -5.12 2.12
CA ILE A 259 17.66 -6.48 1.57
C ILE A 259 16.44 -6.95 0.78
N GLY A 260 15.33 -6.23 0.85
CA GLY A 260 14.12 -6.57 0.11
C GLY A 260 12.96 -5.63 0.40
N SER A 261 11.80 -5.97 -0.16
CA SER A 261 10.52 -5.33 0.14
C SER A 261 9.34 -6.18 -0.32
N ILE A 262 8.19 -5.85 0.21
CA ILE A 262 6.87 -6.28 -0.25
C ILE A 262 5.97 -5.05 -0.42
N ASP A 263 5.05 -5.12 -1.36
CA ASP A 263 4.02 -4.09 -1.53
C ASP A 263 2.71 -4.59 -0.92
N VAL A 264 2.04 -3.72 -0.18
CA VAL A 264 0.82 -4.02 0.56
C VAL A 264 -0.41 -3.71 -0.27
N PHE A 265 -1.20 -4.75 -0.52
CA PHE A 265 -2.39 -4.70 -1.37
C PHE A 265 -3.54 -5.46 -0.73
N ASP A 266 -4.76 -4.95 -0.91
CA ASP A 266 -5.97 -5.74 -0.77
C ASP A 266 -6.56 -6.09 -2.14
N HIS A 267 -7.77 -6.65 -2.14
CA HIS A 267 -8.52 -7.01 -3.36
C HIS A 267 -8.98 -5.80 -4.21
N LYS A 268 -8.84 -4.57 -3.70
CA LYS A 268 -9.23 -3.32 -4.38
C LYS A 268 -8.02 -2.54 -4.90
N GLY A 269 -6.87 -2.64 -4.24
CA GLY A 269 -5.68 -1.89 -4.66
C GLY A 269 -4.58 -1.80 -3.59
N PRO A 270 -3.58 -0.94 -3.82
CA PRO A 270 -2.54 -0.68 -2.83
C PRO A 270 -3.12 0.08 -1.63
N ILE A 271 -2.63 -0.23 -0.42
CA ILE A 271 -2.95 0.56 0.77
C ILE A 271 -1.75 1.45 1.11
N GLN A 272 -1.90 2.75 0.92
CA GLN A 272 -0.88 3.77 1.21
C GLN A 272 -0.88 4.16 2.69
N ASN A 273 0.04 5.03 3.08
CA ASN A 273 0.12 5.63 4.41
C ASN A 273 0.39 4.62 5.53
N LEU A 274 1.10 3.53 5.22
CA LEU A 274 1.54 2.58 6.24
C LEU A 274 2.47 3.31 7.22
N ASN A 275 2.16 3.21 8.51
CA ASN A 275 2.89 3.89 9.56
C ASN A 275 3.51 2.90 10.54
N GLU A 276 3.19 3.00 11.82
CA GLU A 276 3.78 2.17 12.86
C GLU A 276 3.49 0.67 12.61
N LEU A 277 4.45 -0.18 13.00
CA LEU A 277 4.46 -1.61 12.74
C LEU A 277 4.63 -2.42 14.04
N GLU A 278 4.05 -3.62 14.06
CA GLU A 278 4.31 -4.65 15.07
C GLU A 278 4.27 -6.05 14.45
N ILE A 279 4.99 -7.02 15.04
CA ILE A 279 4.96 -8.42 14.60
C ILE A 279 4.21 -9.28 15.62
N ILE A 280 3.09 -9.85 15.19
CA ILE A 280 2.23 -10.67 16.05
C ILE A 280 1.98 -12.01 15.36
N ASP A 281 2.40 -13.10 16.00
CA ASP A 281 2.21 -14.48 15.51
C ASP A 281 2.60 -14.68 14.03
N GLY A 282 3.70 -14.03 13.61
CA GLY A 282 4.23 -14.13 12.24
C GLY A 282 3.46 -13.31 11.21
N LYS A 283 2.60 -12.38 11.63
CA LYS A 283 1.92 -11.41 10.78
C LYS A 283 2.41 -10.01 11.07
N ILE A 284 2.34 -9.14 10.07
CA ILE A 284 2.66 -7.73 10.23
C ILE A 284 1.39 -6.98 10.57
N TYR A 285 1.41 -6.25 11.66
CA TYR A 285 0.38 -5.30 12.04
C TYR A 285 0.87 -3.91 11.65
N ALA A 286 0.03 -3.12 11.00
CA ALA A 286 0.41 -1.79 10.55
C ALA A 286 -0.70 -0.78 10.78
N ASN A 287 -0.40 0.34 11.45
CA ASN A 287 -1.27 1.50 11.42
C ASN A 287 -1.37 2.08 10.00
N VAL A 288 -2.53 2.62 9.66
CA VAL A 288 -2.70 3.44 8.45
C VAL A 288 -2.89 4.88 8.88
N TYR A 289 -1.92 5.74 8.57
CA TYR A 289 -1.93 7.13 9.01
C TYR A 289 -3.19 7.85 8.54
N THR A 290 -3.75 8.67 9.42
CA THR A 290 -5.03 9.40 9.31
C THR A 290 -6.31 8.54 9.32
N THR A 291 -6.22 7.24 9.58
CA THR A 291 -7.40 6.38 9.78
C THR A 291 -7.42 5.80 11.20
N ASN A 292 -8.53 5.15 11.56
CA ASN A 292 -8.63 4.34 12.79
C ASN A 292 -8.43 2.84 12.48
N GLU A 293 -7.69 2.50 11.42
CA GLU A 293 -7.50 1.12 11.00
C GLU A 293 -6.10 0.60 11.35
N ILE A 294 -6.05 -0.68 11.72
CA ILE A 294 -4.82 -1.49 11.72
C ILE A 294 -5.00 -2.62 10.71
N LEU A 295 -4.01 -2.80 9.84
CA LEU A 295 -3.97 -3.91 8.88
C LEU A 295 -3.29 -5.13 9.50
N ILE A 296 -3.78 -6.33 9.20
CA ILE A 296 -3.04 -7.58 9.40
C ILE A 296 -2.58 -8.06 8.02
N ILE A 297 -1.26 -8.08 7.81
CA ILE A 297 -0.64 -8.27 6.51
C ILE A 297 0.17 -9.57 6.52
N ASN A 298 0.04 -10.33 5.42
CA ASN A 298 0.88 -11.49 5.17
C ASN A 298 2.31 -11.05 4.81
N PRO A 299 3.35 -11.40 5.59
CA PRO A 299 4.71 -10.95 5.33
C PRO A 299 5.35 -11.55 4.07
N ALA A 300 4.84 -12.69 3.57
CA ALA A 300 5.38 -13.34 2.39
C ALA A 300 4.85 -12.71 1.09
N THR A 301 3.62 -12.20 1.10
CA THR A 301 2.93 -11.74 -0.11
C THR A 301 2.59 -10.26 -0.13
N GLY A 302 2.48 -9.61 1.03
CA GLY A 302 1.92 -8.26 1.16
C GLY A 302 0.40 -8.21 1.09
N ALA A 303 -0.29 -9.36 1.04
CA ALA A 303 -1.75 -9.38 1.06
C ALA A 303 -2.29 -8.92 2.43
N VAL A 304 -3.23 -7.99 2.41
CA VAL A 304 -4.01 -7.62 3.61
C VAL A 304 -5.02 -8.72 3.87
N GLU A 305 -4.80 -9.51 4.92
CA GLU A 305 -5.65 -10.63 5.31
C GLU A 305 -6.79 -10.17 6.22
N SER A 306 -6.59 -9.09 6.98
CA SER A 306 -7.63 -8.53 7.85
C SER A 306 -7.45 -7.03 8.07
N LYS A 307 -8.55 -6.36 8.42
CA LYS A 307 -8.58 -4.97 8.86
C LYS A 307 -9.24 -4.90 10.24
N ILE A 308 -8.66 -4.14 11.14
CA ILE A 308 -9.16 -3.91 12.49
C ILE A 308 -9.63 -2.45 12.54
N ASP A 309 -10.93 -2.27 12.68
CA ASP A 309 -11.55 -0.95 12.84
C ASP A 309 -11.60 -0.57 14.32
N LEU A 310 -10.79 0.41 14.69
CA LEU A 310 -10.68 0.99 16.03
C LEU A 310 -11.46 2.30 16.18
N SER A 311 -12.42 2.57 15.29
CA SER A 311 -13.27 3.75 15.39
C SER A 311 -13.97 3.82 16.76
N GLY A 312 -13.99 5.01 17.35
CA GLY A 312 -14.58 5.27 18.66
C GLY A 312 -13.71 4.89 19.86
N LEU A 313 -12.47 4.40 19.65
CA LEU A 313 -11.58 4.02 20.75
C LEU A 313 -11.20 5.22 21.61
N LEU A 314 -10.87 6.35 20.97
CA LEU A 314 -10.83 7.67 21.60
C LEU A 314 -12.13 8.43 21.27
N PRO A 315 -12.79 9.08 22.25
CA PRO A 315 -13.95 9.93 21.98
C PRO A 315 -13.63 11.02 20.94
N ALA A 316 -14.50 11.18 19.94
CA ALA A 316 -14.29 12.10 18.82
C ALA A 316 -14.15 13.58 19.25
N ASP A 317 -14.66 13.94 20.42
CA ASP A 317 -14.59 15.28 20.97
C ASP A 317 -13.43 15.48 21.95
N TYR A 318 -12.55 14.49 22.15
CA TYR A 318 -11.42 14.61 23.08
C TYR A 318 -10.51 15.80 22.69
N PHE A 319 -10.07 15.85 21.44
CA PHE A 319 -9.35 16.99 20.90
C PHE A 319 -10.30 18.09 20.44
N LYS A 320 -10.04 19.33 20.85
CA LYS A 320 -10.98 20.46 20.66
C LYS A 320 -10.71 21.26 19.39
N THR A 321 -9.47 21.30 18.91
CA THR A 321 -9.10 21.99 17.66
C THR A 321 -9.08 21.02 16.49
N ASP A 322 -9.37 21.53 15.29
CA ASP A 322 -9.36 20.69 14.08
C ASP A 322 -7.96 20.22 13.71
N ASP A 323 -6.94 21.05 13.97
CA ASP A 323 -5.54 20.66 13.83
C ASP A 323 -5.16 19.47 14.74
N ALA A 324 -5.58 19.50 16.01
CA ALA A 324 -5.32 18.40 16.92
C ALA A 324 -6.09 17.14 16.49
N LYS A 325 -7.35 17.24 16.05
CA LYS A 325 -8.10 16.08 15.54
C LYS A 325 -7.45 15.46 14.30
N ALA A 326 -6.88 16.28 13.42
CA ALA A 326 -6.25 15.81 12.19
C ALA A 326 -4.87 15.17 12.40
N ASN A 327 -4.11 15.63 13.41
CA ASN A 327 -2.72 15.20 13.61
C ASN A 327 -2.52 14.26 14.81
N ASN A 328 -3.40 14.27 15.81
CA ASN A 328 -3.30 13.44 17.02
C ASN A 328 -4.06 12.13 16.87
N VAL A 329 -3.66 11.35 15.86
CA VAL A 329 -4.38 10.17 15.37
C VAL A 329 -3.92 8.87 16.04
N LEU A 330 -4.64 7.78 15.76
CA LEU A 330 -4.22 6.41 16.10
C LEU A 330 -2.82 6.13 15.56
N ASN A 331 -1.90 5.71 16.43
CA ASN A 331 -0.54 5.28 16.08
C ASN A 331 0.11 4.58 17.29
N GLY A 332 0.89 3.54 17.05
CA GLY A 332 1.55 2.76 18.09
C GLY A 332 0.81 1.46 18.38
N ILE A 333 1.48 0.33 18.15
CA ILE A 333 0.98 -1.01 18.33
C ILE A 333 2.05 -1.79 19.08
N ALA A 334 1.71 -2.34 20.24
CA ALA A 334 2.65 -3.12 21.00
C ALA A 334 2.05 -4.47 21.39
N TYR A 335 2.87 -5.52 21.37
CA TYR A 335 2.42 -6.88 21.68
C TYR A 335 3.24 -7.58 22.77
N ASP A 336 2.57 -7.96 23.86
CA ASP A 336 3.14 -8.89 24.83
C ASP A 336 2.91 -10.33 24.38
N LYS A 337 3.93 -10.92 23.76
CA LYS A 337 3.91 -12.32 23.32
C LYS A 337 3.76 -13.33 24.46
N ALA A 338 4.29 -13.04 25.66
CA ALA A 338 4.27 -13.99 26.77
C ALA A 338 2.87 -14.21 27.31
N THR A 339 2.04 -13.16 27.33
CA THR A 339 0.67 -13.22 27.86
C THR A 339 -0.40 -12.92 26.81
N LYS A 340 -0.01 -12.76 25.55
CA LYS A 340 -0.86 -12.52 24.38
C LYS A 340 -1.73 -11.26 24.50
N ARG A 341 -1.15 -10.17 24.96
CA ARG A 341 -1.85 -8.88 25.09
C ARG A 341 -1.47 -7.95 23.95
N LEU A 342 -2.47 -7.44 23.25
CA LEU A 342 -2.31 -6.39 22.23
C LEU A 342 -2.62 -5.03 22.85
N PHE A 343 -1.72 -4.08 22.66
CA PHE A 343 -1.84 -2.71 23.09
C PHE A 343 -1.84 -1.77 21.89
N VAL A 344 -2.68 -0.74 21.94
CA VAL A 344 -2.75 0.29 20.91
C VAL A 344 -2.82 1.67 21.55
N ALA A 345 -2.19 2.65 20.91
CA ALA A 345 -2.08 4.01 21.40
C ALA A 345 -2.46 5.04 20.32
N GLY A 346 -2.23 6.30 20.61
CA GLY A 346 -2.30 7.36 19.62
C GLY A 346 -1.51 8.58 20.03
N LYS A 347 -1.22 9.42 19.05
CA LYS A 347 -0.37 10.59 19.23
C LYS A 347 -1.05 11.56 20.19
N LYS A 348 -0.41 11.88 21.32
CA LYS A 348 -0.92 12.71 22.41
C LYS A 348 -2.21 12.19 23.07
N TRP A 349 -2.54 10.91 22.89
CA TRP A 349 -3.69 10.29 23.55
C TRP A 349 -3.45 10.17 25.06
N PRO A 350 -4.49 10.23 25.91
CA PRO A 350 -4.33 10.08 27.35
C PRO A 350 -4.14 8.63 27.79
N HIS A 351 -4.35 7.68 26.87
CA HIS A 351 -4.41 6.26 27.18
C HIS A 351 -3.72 5.39 26.13
N ILE A 352 -3.11 4.30 26.63
CA ILE A 352 -2.82 3.09 25.86
C ILE A 352 -3.93 2.08 26.20
N PHE A 353 -4.51 1.45 25.20
CA PHE A 353 -5.60 0.49 25.37
C PHE A 353 -5.10 -0.93 25.14
N GLN A 354 -5.31 -1.81 26.10
CA GLN A 354 -5.26 -3.24 25.86
C GLN A 354 -6.57 -3.67 25.20
N ILE A 355 -6.47 -4.32 24.04
CA ILE A 355 -7.64 -4.73 23.26
C ILE A 355 -7.62 -6.23 22.95
N GLU A 356 -8.81 -6.78 22.75
CA GLU A 356 -9.05 -8.07 22.09
C GLU A 356 -9.76 -7.84 20.75
N LEU A 357 -9.41 -8.61 19.74
CA LEU A 357 -10.04 -8.52 18.42
C LEU A 357 -11.34 -9.30 18.39
N ILE A 358 -12.41 -8.66 17.94
CA ILE A 358 -13.73 -9.26 17.75
C ILE A 358 -14.03 -9.28 16.26
N LYS A 359 -14.28 -10.45 15.70
CA LYS A 359 -14.64 -10.56 14.27
C LYS A 359 -16.01 -9.91 14.04
N LYS A 360 -16.14 -9.09 12.98
CA LYS A 360 -17.42 -8.48 12.58
C LYS A 360 -18.36 -9.50 11.95
#